data_AF-B0SMH1-F1
#
_entry.id   AF-B0SMH1-F1
#
_cell.length_a   1.000
_cell.length_b   1.000
_cell.length_c   1.000
_cell.angle_alpha   90.00
_cell.angle_beta   90.00
_cell.angle_gamma   90.00
#
_symmetry.space_group_name_H-M   'P 1'
#
loop_
_entity.id
_entity.type
_entity.pdbx_description
1 polymer ?
#
loop_
_entity_poly.entity_id
_entity_poly.type
_entity_poly.pdbx_seq_one_letter_code
_entity_poly.pdbx_strand_id
1 'polypeptide(L)'
;MKIQFEQTKFMESISIGYHLWKEFRTKDWFYLSLYTLIYFTHCFFFWDQMSVMNTNLESELMARNGVVYFWQLYPFQIIPVYVVSFLFVLVSAGVLIVFLKLKNIRMKFLLLPLIRKQFQLFFYILSLLYIGNLCLGYFHDSEVYIILILCFWFGLYIYFVKGNVNLFNQMIRMDSNHPSSLSKGIGYLIPILWSICIICLVRI
;
A
#
# COMPACT_ATOMS: atom_id res chain seq x y z
N MET A 1 -42.94 9.75 -21.94
CA MET A 1 -42.74 10.58 -20.74
C MET A 1 -42.10 9.82 -19.57
N LYS A 2 -42.61 8.64 -19.16
CA LYS A 2 -42.07 7.86 -18.02
C LYS A 2 -40.61 7.37 -18.21
N ILE A 3 -40.26 6.92 -19.42
CA ILE A 3 -38.92 6.42 -19.77
C ILE A 3 -37.86 7.54 -19.76
N GLN A 4 -38.21 8.74 -20.25
CA GLN A 4 -37.30 9.90 -20.18
C GLN A 4 -37.05 10.35 -18.73
N PHE A 5 -38.05 10.24 -17.85
CA PHE A 5 -37.91 10.59 -16.44
C PHE A 5 -36.98 9.60 -15.70
N GLU A 6 -37.08 8.31 -15.99
CA GLU A 6 -36.19 7.27 -15.43
C GLU A 6 -34.76 7.40 -15.95
N GLN A 7 -34.56 7.69 -17.24
CA GLN A 7 -33.23 7.97 -17.80
C GLN A 7 -32.59 9.21 -17.17
N THR A 8 -33.36 10.27 -16.93
CA THR A 8 -32.85 11.50 -16.29
C THR A 8 -32.40 11.22 -14.85
N LYS A 9 -33.21 10.48 -14.07
CA LYS A 9 -32.85 10.08 -12.69
C LYS A 9 -31.62 9.15 -12.65
N PHE A 10 -31.48 8.25 -13.61
CA PHE A 10 -30.33 7.35 -13.70
C PHE A 10 -29.03 8.11 -14.00
N MET A 11 -29.07 9.04 -14.97
CA MET A 11 -27.91 9.89 -15.30
C MET A 11 -27.53 10.82 -14.14
N GLU A 12 -28.52 11.35 -13.42
CA GLU A 12 -28.30 12.17 -12.23
C GLU A 12 -27.65 11.34 -11.10
N SER A 13 -28.10 10.09 -10.88
CA SER A 13 -27.51 9.18 -9.90
C SER A 13 -26.05 8.82 -10.24
N ILE A 14 -25.74 8.59 -11.53
CA ILE A 14 -24.36 8.35 -11.99
C ILE A 14 -23.50 9.59 -11.77
N SER A 15 -24.00 10.78 -12.09
CA SER A 15 -23.29 12.04 -11.91
C SER A 15 -22.95 12.29 -10.43
N ILE A 16 -23.93 12.09 -9.55
CA ILE A 16 -23.75 12.19 -8.09
C ILE A 16 -22.71 11.16 -7.61
N GLY A 17 -22.84 9.91 -8.05
CA GLY A 17 -21.89 8.85 -7.72
C GLY A 17 -20.46 9.18 -8.17
N TYR A 18 -20.30 9.72 -9.38
CA TYR A 18 -19.00 10.16 -9.89
C TYR A 18 -18.41 11.32 -9.09
N HIS A 19 -19.23 12.30 -8.72
CA HIS A 19 -18.78 13.43 -7.89
C HIS A 19 -18.32 12.95 -6.51
N LEU A 20 -19.14 12.14 -5.83
CA LEU A 20 -18.80 11.55 -4.54
C LEU A 20 -17.53 10.70 -4.62
N TRP A 21 -17.38 9.90 -5.68
CA TRP A 21 -16.16 9.12 -5.92
C TRP A 21 -14.93 10.00 -6.09
N LYS A 22 -15.04 11.06 -6.90
CA LYS A 22 -13.94 12.00 -7.13
C LYS A 22 -13.53 12.69 -5.83
N GLU A 23 -14.49 13.15 -5.03
CA GLU A 23 -14.22 13.79 -3.75
C GLU A 23 -13.60 12.81 -2.75
N PHE A 24 -14.12 11.59 -2.68
CA PHE A 24 -13.61 10.53 -1.82
C PHE A 24 -12.17 10.14 -2.18
N ARG A 25 -11.85 10.07 -3.48
CA ARG A 25 -10.50 9.77 -3.99
C ARG A 25 -9.45 10.80 -3.54
N THR A 26 -9.84 12.04 -3.25
CA THR A 26 -8.88 13.09 -2.83
C THR A 26 -8.45 12.96 -1.36
N LYS A 27 -9.12 12.14 -0.55
CA LYS A 27 -8.83 12.02 0.88
C LYS A 27 -7.51 11.31 1.15
N ASP A 28 -6.80 11.73 2.19
CA ASP A 28 -5.50 11.17 2.60
C ASP A 28 -5.55 9.67 2.92
N TRP A 29 -6.70 9.19 3.37
CA TRP A 29 -6.95 7.81 3.81
C TRP A 29 -7.65 6.94 2.75
N PHE A 30 -7.88 7.46 1.55
CA PHE A 30 -8.62 6.76 0.49
C PHE A 30 -8.03 5.37 0.19
N TYR A 31 -6.73 5.29 -0.10
CA TYR A 31 -6.09 4.02 -0.46
C TYR A 31 -6.01 3.03 0.71
N LEU A 32 -5.90 3.52 1.96
CA LEU A 32 -5.99 2.68 3.15
C LEU A 32 -7.38 2.02 3.24
N SER A 33 -8.44 2.82 3.07
CA SER A 33 -9.81 2.31 3.08
C SER A 33 -10.10 1.39 1.92
N LEU A 34 -9.60 1.72 0.72
CA LEU A 34 -9.74 0.87 -0.46
C LEU A 34 -9.07 -0.50 -0.24
N TYR A 35 -7.82 -0.51 0.23
CA TYR A 35 -7.10 -1.75 0.56
C TYR A 35 -7.87 -2.59 1.58
N THR A 36 -8.33 -1.95 2.66
CA THR A 36 -9.07 -2.60 3.74
C THR A 36 -10.38 -3.20 3.24
N LEU A 37 -11.14 -2.44 2.43
CA LEU A 37 -12.39 -2.89 1.83
C LEU A 37 -12.17 -4.08 0.90
N ILE A 38 -11.16 -4.03 0.02
CA ILE A 38 -10.83 -5.13 -0.89
C ILE A 38 -10.46 -6.38 -0.08
N TYR A 39 -9.62 -6.24 0.95
CA TYR A 39 -9.20 -7.34 1.81
C TYR A 39 -10.39 -8.01 2.52
N PHE A 40 -11.26 -7.23 3.16
CA PHE A 40 -12.43 -7.78 3.85
C PHE A 40 -13.45 -8.38 2.89
N THR A 41 -13.64 -7.76 1.73
CA THR A 41 -14.51 -8.30 0.68
C THR A 41 -14.00 -9.66 0.21
N HIS A 42 -12.70 -9.78 -0.04
CA HIS A 42 -12.07 -11.04 -0.38
C HIS A 42 -12.24 -12.09 0.73
N CYS A 43 -11.96 -11.74 1.99
CA CYS A 43 -12.14 -12.65 3.12
C CYS A 43 -13.60 -13.11 3.26
N PHE A 44 -14.56 -12.23 3.01
CA PHE A 44 -15.98 -12.56 3.07
C PHE A 44 -16.40 -13.50 1.93
N PHE A 45 -15.97 -13.23 0.69
CA PHE A 45 -16.30 -14.09 -0.45
C PHE A 45 -15.65 -15.48 -0.38
N PHE A 46 -14.46 -15.59 0.22
CA PHE A 46 -13.70 -16.83 0.32
C PHE A 46 -13.64 -17.37 1.76
N TRP A 47 -14.65 -17.08 2.58
CA TRP A 47 -14.65 -17.39 4.00
C TRP A 47 -14.38 -18.88 4.30
N ASP A 48 -15.03 -19.77 3.56
CA ASP A 48 -14.89 -21.22 3.79
C ASP A 48 -13.46 -21.70 3.54
N GLN A 49 -12.83 -21.22 2.46
CA GLN A 49 -11.43 -21.55 2.14
C GLN A 49 -10.48 -20.99 3.21
N MET A 50 -10.71 -19.76 3.67
CA MET A 50 -9.91 -19.13 4.71
C MET A 50 -10.07 -19.84 6.07
N SER A 51 -11.27 -20.33 6.39
CA SER A 51 -11.53 -21.11 7.60
C SER A 51 -10.77 -22.44 7.57
N VAL A 52 -10.73 -23.12 6.42
CA VAL A 52 -9.93 -24.33 6.23
C VAL A 52 -8.44 -24.02 6.37
N MET A 53 -7.95 -22.93 5.77
CA MET A 53 -6.55 -22.50 5.93
C MET A 53 -6.20 -22.21 7.39
N ASN A 54 -7.06 -21.51 8.12
CA ASN A 54 -6.89 -21.25 9.55
C ASN A 54 -6.79 -22.56 10.35
N THR A 55 -7.71 -23.51 10.11
CA THR A 55 -7.72 -24.81 10.79
C THR A 55 -6.46 -25.63 10.47
N ASN A 56 -6.02 -25.61 9.21
CA ASN A 56 -4.80 -26.30 8.79
C ASN A 56 -3.57 -25.70 9.47
N LEU A 57 -3.46 -24.37 9.52
CA LEU A 57 -2.38 -23.65 10.20
C LEU A 57 -2.34 -23.99 11.70
N GLU A 58 -3.50 -24.01 12.35
CA GLU A 58 -3.63 -24.42 13.75
C GLU A 58 -3.16 -25.86 13.96
N SER A 59 -3.62 -26.79 13.11
CA SER A 59 -3.23 -28.20 13.20
C SER A 59 -1.73 -28.43 12.98
N GLU A 60 -1.12 -27.72 12.02
CA GLU A 60 0.32 -27.84 11.71
C GLU A 60 1.18 -27.30 12.86
N LEU A 61 0.80 -26.16 13.43
CA LEU A 61 1.54 -25.57 14.54
C LEU A 61 1.36 -26.37 15.83
N MET A 62 0.16 -26.89 16.11
CA MET A 62 -0.05 -27.81 17.23
C MET A 62 0.81 -29.08 17.08
N ALA A 63 0.92 -29.65 15.87
CA ALA A 63 1.77 -30.81 15.62
C ALA A 63 3.27 -30.54 15.86
N ARG A 64 3.70 -29.28 15.79
CA ARG A 64 5.07 -28.83 16.10
C ARG A 64 5.25 -28.28 17.52
N ASN A 65 4.26 -28.46 18.40
CA ASN A 65 4.21 -27.86 19.74
C ASN A 65 4.35 -26.32 19.75
N GLY A 66 3.91 -25.67 18.67
CA GLY A 66 3.89 -24.22 18.52
C GLY A 66 2.59 -23.58 19.01
N VAL A 67 2.57 -22.25 19.04
CA VAL A 67 1.39 -21.45 19.34
C VAL A 67 0.99 -20.66 18.09
N VAL A 68 -0.29 -20.66 17.76
CA VAL A 68 -0.84 -19.83 16.68
C VAL A 68 -1.22 -18.49 17.26
N TYR A 69 -0.66 -17.42 16.69
CA TYR A 69 -1.04 -16.08 17.09
C TYR A 69 -2.28 -15.62 16.32
N PHE A 70 -3.17 -14.89 16.98
CA PHE A 70 -4.44 -14.48 16.36
C PHE A 70 -4.24 -13.66 15.07
N TRP A 71 -3.17 -12.86 14.97
CA TRP A 71 -2.84 -12.06 13.79
C TRP A 71 -2.32 -12.88 12.60
N GLN A 72 -2.09 -14.19 12.77
CA GLN A 72 -1.76 -15.10 11.68
C GLN A 72 -3.03 -15.68 11.01
N LEU A 73 -4.19 -15.55 11.66
CA LEU A 73 -5.45 -16.11 11.18
C LEU A 73 -6.20 -15.09 10.33
N TYR A 74 -6.87 -15.54 9.27
CA TYR A 74 -7.83 -14.70 8.55
C TYR A 74 -9.07 -14.43 9.43
N PRO A 75 -9.63 -13.21 9.42
CA PRO A 75 -9.24 -12.03 8.63
C PRO A 75 -8.26 -11.08 9.37
N PHE A 76 -7.66 -11.53 10.47
CA PHE A 76 -6.81 -10.69 11.33
C PHE A 76 -5.40 -10.43 10.78
N GLN A 77 -5.00 -11.12 9.70
CA GLN A 77 -3.73 -10.88 9.00
C GLN A 77 -3.57 -9.45 8.44
N ILE A 78 -4.65 -8.67 8.38
CA ILE A 78 -4.58 -7.25 8.05
C ILE A 78 -3.81 -6.43 9.10
N ILE A 79 -3.78 -6.88 10.37
CA ILE A 79 -3.13 -6.16 11.47
C ILE A 79 -1.61 -6.02 11.26
N PRO A 80 -0.86 -7.10 10.93
CA PRO A 80 0.53 -7.00 10.53
C PRO A 80 0.76 -5.96 9.42
N VAL A 81 -0.13 -5.87 8.44
CA VAL A 81 -0.01 -4.88 7.35
C VAL A 81 -0.12 -3.45 7.88
N TYR A 82 -1.02 -3.18 8.83
CA TYR A 82 -1.11 -1.88 9.49
C TYR A 82 0.13 -1.55 10.34
N VAL A 83 0.66 -2.53 11.07
CA VAL A 83 1.91 -2.36 11.85
C VAL A 83 3.07 -2.04 10.91
N VAL A 84 3.23 -2.80 9.84
CA VAL A 84 4.23 -2.58 8.79
C VAL A 84 4.05 -1.20 8.15
N SER A 85 2.81 -0.77 7.89
CA SER A 85 2.53 0.57 7.36
C SER A 85 2.93 1.68 8.32
N PHE A 86 2.67 1.50 9.62
CA PHE A 86 3.06 2.44 10.66
C PHE A 86 4.59 2.55 10.77
N LEU A 87 5.29 1.40 10.74
CA LEU A 87 6.76 1.36 10.71
C LEU A 87 7.32 2.07 9.46
N PHE A 88 6.70 1.89 8.29
CA PHE A 88 7.10 2.60 7.07
C PHE A 88 7.01 4.12 7.26
N VAL A 89 5.93 4.61 7.89
CA VAL A 89 5.78 6.04 8.19
C VAL A 89 6.87 6.52 9.14
N LEU A 90 7.19 5.76 10.19
CA LEU A 90 8.26 6.10 11.14
C LEU A 90 9.63 6.17 10.47
N VAL A 91 9.99 5.16 9.67
CA VAL A 91 11.26 5.13 8.91
C VAL A 91 11.32 6.31 7.95
N SER A 92 10.25 6.55 7.20
CA SER A 92 10.18 7.66 6.25
C SER A 92 10.30 9.01 6.93
N ALA A 93 9.59 9.22 8.05
CA ALA A 93 9.68 10.42 8.87
C ALA A 93 11.10 10.61 9.43
N GLY A 94 11.74 9.54 9.92
CA GLY A 94 13.11 9.57 10.43
C GLY A 94 14.11 10.03 9.37
N VAL A 95 14.09 9.39 8.19
CA VAL A 95 14.95 9.77 7.05
C VAL A 95 14.69 11.22 6.64
N LEU A 96 13.42 11.64 6.59
CA LEU A 96 13.03 13.00 6.25
C LEU A 96 13.52 14.04 7.25
N ILE A 97 13.35 13.81 8.55
CA ILE A 97 13.80 14.72 9.60
C ILE A 97 15.31 14.89 9.53
N VAL A 98 16.06 13.79 9.37
CA VAL A 98 17.52 13.83 9.22
C VAL A 98 17.90 14.66 8.01
N PHE A 99 17.26 14.44 6.87
CA PHE A 99 17.54 15.21 5.66
C PHE A 99 17.24 16.71 5.80
N LEU A 100 16.03 17.05 6.28
CA LEU A 100 15.61 18.44 6.43
C LEU A 100 16.51 19.20 7.40
N LYS A 101 16.94 18.55 8.50
CA LYS A 101 17.93 19.12 9.43
C LYS A 101 19.29 19.33 8.76
N LEU A 102 19.81 18.35 8.03
CA LEU A 102 21.09 18.46 7.32
C LEU A 102 21.09 19.57 6.26
N LYS A 103 19.92 19.89 5.70
CA LYS A 103 19.77 20.96 4.68
C LYS A 103 19.23 22.28 5.25
N ASN A 104 19.02 22.37 6.56
CA ASN A 104 18.46 23.54 7.22
C ASN A 104 17.15 24.04 6.59
N ILE A 105 16.32 23.09 6.12
CA ILE A 105 15.01 23.38 5.51
C ILE A 105 13.95 23.45 6.61
N ARG A 106 12.98 24.36 6.49
CA ARG A 106 11.92 24.56 7.49
C ARG A 106 10.99 23.34 7.56
N MET A 107 11.19 22.50 8.57
CA MET A 107 10.45 21.23 8.76
C MET A 107 8.93 21.37 8.80
N LYS A 108 8.40 22.46 9.38
CA LYS A 108 6.96 22.62 9.63
C LYS A 108 6.10 22.60 8.35
N PHE A 109 6.64 23.01 7.21
CA PHE A 109 5.85 23.15 5.98
C PHE A 109 5.91 21.92 5.07
N LEU A 110 6.99 21.13 5.12
CA LEU A 110 7.22 20.02 4.17
C LEU A 110 6.97 18.63 4.75
N LEU A 111 7.20 18.42 6.04
CA LEU A 111 7.23 17.07 6.62
C LEU A 111 5.87 16.37 6.53
N LEU A 112 4.81 17.01 7.02
CA LEU A 112 3.49 16.40 7.11
C LEU A 112 2.85 16.15 5.73
N PRO A 113 2.88 17.10 4.76
CA PRO A 113 2.37 16.84 3.41
C PRO A 113 3.10 15.69 2.70
N LEU A 114 4.42 15.61 2.87
CA LEU A 114 5.23 14.58 2.21
C LEU A 114 4.97 13.19 2.80
N ILE A 115 4.90 13.07 4.13
CA ILE A 115 4.53 11.81 4.80
C ILE A 115 3.14 11.36 4.36
N ARG A 116 2.16 12.27 4.28
CA ARG A 116 0.80 11.94 3.80
C ARG A 116 0.81 11.40 2.39
N LYS A 117 1.56 12.04 1.47
CA LYS A 117 1.67 11.58 0.07
C LYS A 117 2.40 10.24 -0.04
N GLN A 118 3.44 10.02 0.76
CA GLN A 118 4.13 8.72 0.84
C GLN A 118 3.22 7.62 1.37
N PHE A 119 2.44 7.91 2.40
CA PHE A 119 1.45 6.98 2.95
C PHE A 119 0.38 6.61 1.91
N GLN A 120 -0.15 7.60 1.18
CA GLN A 120 -1.08 7.36 0.06
C GLN A 120 -0.44 6.47 -1.01
N LEU A 121 0.79 6.77 -1.42
CA LEU A 121 1.51 5.98 -2.42
C LEU A 121 1.75 4.55 -1.92
N PHE A 122 2.15 4.38 -0.66
CA PHE A 122 2.39 3.07 -0.06
C PHE A 122 1.13 2.18 -0.10
N PHE A 123 -0.01 2.71 0.35
CA PHE A 123 -1.27 1.94 0.29
C PHE A 123 -1.80 1.73 -1.11
N TYR A 124 -1.54 2.65 -2.05
CA TYR A 124 -1.83 2.44 -3.45
C TYR A 124 -1.05 1.23 -4.00
N ILE A 125 0.25 1.15 -3.71
CA ILE A 125 1.09 0.02 -4.08
C ILE A 125 0.62 -1.26 -3.41
N LEU A 126 0.26 -1.25 -2.12
CA LEU A 126 -0.29 -2.42 -1.45
C LEU A 126 -1.60 -2.89 -2.09
N SER A 127 -2.47 -1.96 -2.52
CA SER A 127 -3.71 -2.29 -3.22
C SER A 127 -3.42 -2.99 -4.54
N LEU A 128 -2.47 -2.46 -5.33
CA LEU A 128 -2.04 -3.08 -6.58
C LEU A 128 -1.40 -4.45 -6.35
N LEU A 129 -0.52 -4.57 -5.35
CA LEU A 129 0.12 -5.84 -4.98
C LEU A 129 -0.93 -6.89 -4.62
N TYR A 130 -1.91 -6.50 -3.79
CA TYR A 130 -2.96 -7.41 -3.34
C TYR A 130 -3.82 -7.91 -4.51
N ILE A 131 -4.39 -6.99 -5.30
CA ILE A 131 -5.20 -7.35 -6.47
C ILE A 131 -4.37 -8.16 -7.46
N GLY A 132 -3.14 -7.73 -7.74
CA GLY A 132 -2.25 -8.43 -8.66
C GLY A 132 -1.92 -9.83 -8.20
N ASN A 133 -1.68 -10.05 -6.90
CA ASN A 133 -1.47 -11.39 -6.35
C ASN A 133 -2.72 -12.27 -6.45
N LEU A 134 -3.92 -11.71 -6.24
CA LEU A 134 -5.17 -12.44 -6.48
C LEU A 134 -5.31 -12.84 -7.96
N CYS A 135 -5.03 -11.91 -8.88
CA CYS A 135 -5.07 -12.19 -10.32
C CYS A 135 -4.01 -13.22 -10.75
N LEU A 136 -2.81 -13.14 -10.19
CA LEU A 136 -1.74 -14.09 -10.49
C LEU A 136 -2.02 -15.46 -9.89
N GLY A 137 -2.76 -15.53 -8.78
CA GLY A 137 -3.21 -16.79 -8.17
C GLY A 137 -3.98 -17.70 -9.14
N TYR A 138 -4.67 -17.15 -10.15
CA TYR A 138 -5.32 -17.94 -11.20
C TYR A 138 -4.35 -18.72 -12.08
N PHE A 139 -3.06 -18.36 -12.08
CA PHE A 139 -2.01 -19.02 -12.85
C PHE A 139 -1.14 -19.93 -12.00
N HIS A 140 -1.53 -20.26 -10.75
CA HIS A 140 -0.70 -20.99 -9.79
C HIS A 140 -0.14 -22.31 -10.34
N ASP A 141 -0.95 -23.05 -11.11
CA ASP A 141 -0.56 -24.35 -11.67
C ASP A 141 0.26 -24.24 -12.98
N SER A 142 0.54 -23.02 -13.45
CA SER A 142 1.28 -22.81 -14.69
C SER A 142 2.79 -22.84 -14.46
N GLU A 143 3.53 -23.46 -15.39
CA GLU A 143 5.00 -23.49 -15.38
C GLU A 143 5.65 -22.10 -15.38
N VAL A 144 4.94 -21.08 -15.86
CA VAL A 144 5.44 -19.68 -15.90
C VAL A 144 5.06 -18.84 -14.68
N TYR A 145 4.32 -19.41 -13.71
CA TYR A 145 3.80 -18.69 -12.54
C TYR A 145 4.87 -17.92 -11.77
N ILE A 146 6.00 -18.58 -11.48
CA ILE A 146 7.11 -17.98 -10.74
C ILE A 146 7.68 -16.77 -11.49
N ILE A 147 7.86 -16.88 -12.81
CA ILE A 147 8.37 -15.79 -13.64
C ILE A 147 7.40 -14.61 -13.62
N LEU A 148 6.09 -14.88 -13.76
CA LEU A 148 5.06 -13.84 -13.73
C LEU A 148 5.03 -13.09 -12.40
N ILE A 149 5.09 -13.81 -11.27
CA ILE A 149 5.16 -13.21 -9.94
C ILE A 149 6.39 -12.33 -9.78
N LEU A 150 7.57 -12.84 -10.14
CA LEU A 150 8.81 -12.09 -9.99
C LEU A 150 8.79 -10.81 -10.84
N CYS A 151 8.38 -10.91 -12.10
CA CYS A 151 8.23 -9.75 -12.98
C CYS A 151 7.24 -8.73 -12.42
N PHE A 152 6.10 -9.19 -11.91
CA PHE A 152 5.08 -8.32 -11.31
C PHE A 152 5.61 -7.62 -10.05
N TRP A 153 6.18 -8.36 -9.10
CA TRP A 153 6.71 -7.80 -7.85
C TRP A 153 7.86 -6.83 -8.11
N PHE A 154 8.78 -7.18 -9.00
CA PHE A 154 9.91 -6.32 -9.36
C PHE A 154 9.45 -5.05 -10.07
N GLY A 155 8.52 -5.17 -11.03
CA GLY A 155 7.93 -4.03 -11.72
C GLY A 155 7.21 -3.09 -10.76
N LEU A 156 6.43 -3.65 -9.83
CA LEU A 156 5.72 -2.89 -8.81
C LEU A 156 6.68 -2.18 -7.84
N TYR A 157 7.77 -2.84 -7.46
CA TYR A 157 8.81 -2.24 -6.62
C TYR A 157 9.51 -1.07 -7.33
N ILE A 158 9.91 -1.22 -8.59
CA ILE A 158 10.48 -0.12 -9.39
C ILE A 158 9.49 1.04 -9.47
N TYR A 159 8.21 0.74 -9.69
CA TYR A 159 7.17 1.75 -9.75
C TYR A 159 7.01 2.50 -8.42
N PHE A 160 7.05 1.79 -7.28
CA PHE A 160 7.05 2.41 -5.95
C PHE A 160 8.25 3.32 -5.72
N VAL A 161 9.45 2.85 -6.08
CA VAL A 161 10.70 3.63 -5.97
C VAL A 161 10.63 4.91 -6.80
N LYS A 162 10.25 4.80 -8.08
CA LYS A 162 10.11 5.95 -8.99
C LYS A 162 9.05 6.92 -8.50
N GLY A 163 7.93 6.42 -7.96
CA GLY A 163 6.88 7.24 -7.34
C GLY A 163 7.42 8.08 -6.19
N ASN A 164 8.19 7.48 -5.28
CA ASN A 164 8.81 8.21 -4.18
C ASN A 164 9.78 9.28 -4.66
N VAL A 165 10.66 8.96 -5.62
CA VAL A 165 11.59 9.93 -6.22
C VAL A 165 10.86 11.14 -6.82
N ASN A 166 9.76 10.89 -7.53
CA ASN A 166 8.96 11.97 -8.11
C ASN A 166 8.31 12.85 -7.04
N LEU A 167 7.71 12.25 -6.01
CA LEU A 167 7.12 12.99 -4.89
C LEU A 167 8.14 13.90 -4.21
N PHE A 168 9.33 13.37 -3.92
CA PHE A 168 10.43 14.14 -3.33
C PHE A 168 10.89 15.29 -4.21
N ASN A 169 11.11 15.03 -5.50
CA ASN A 169 11.60 16.06 -6.42
C ASN A 169 10.60 17.20 -6.58
N GLN A 170 9.31 16.91 -6.65
CA GLN A 170 8.27 17.93 -6.78
C GLN A 170 8.23 18.82 -5.54
N MET A 171 8.22 18.22 -4.35
CA MET A 171 8.07 18.96 -3.10
C MET A 171 9.33 19.78 -2.72
N ILE A 172 10.53 19.26 -2.96
CA ILE A 172 11.78 19.98 -2.67
C ILE A 172 12.03 21.13 -3.65
N ARG A 173 11.66 20.96 -4.93
CA ARG A 173 11.77 22.03 -5.94
C ARG A 173 10.85 23.21 -5.66
N MET A 174 9.70 22.98 -5.03
CA MET A 174 8.77 24.05 -4.67
C MET A 174 9.29 24.95 -3.53
N ASP A 175 10.18 24.44 -2.68
CA ASP A 175 10.65 25.16 -1.48
C ASP A 175 12.14 25.55 -1.53
N SER A 176 12.93 25.03 -2.49
CA SER A 176 14.37 25.29 -2.52
C SER A 176 14.99 25.27 -3.92
N ASN A 177 15.98 26.15 -4.14
CA ASN A 177 16.88 26.12 -5.31
C ASN A 177 17.92 24.98 -5.25
N HIS A 178 17.67 23.94 -4.45
CA HIS A 178 18.66 22.88 -4.23
C HIS A 178 18.84 21.97 -5.46
N PRO A 179 20.07 21.45 -5.67
CA PRO A 179 20.37 20.62 -6.82
C PRO A 179 19.55 19.34 -6.80
N SER A 180 18.89 19.06 -7.93
CA SER A 180 17.93 17.97 -8.07
C SER A 180 18.50 16.54 -7.92
N SER A 181 19.81 16.38 -7.79
CA SER A 181 20.47 15.08 -7.64
C SER A 181 20.35 14.52 -6.22
N LEU A 182 20.48 15.36 -5.19
CA LEU A 182 20.38 14.93 -3.79
C LEU A 182 18.94 14.58 -3.39
N SER A 183 17.96 15.35 -3.87
CA SER A 183 16.54 15.04 -3.66
C SER A 183 16.13 13.70 -4.28
N LYS A 184 16.67 13.40 -5.48
CA LYS A 184 16.52 12.09 -6.12
C LYS A 184 17.09 10.97 -5.24
N GLY A 185 18.32 11.14 -4.76
CA GLY A 185 19.00 10.14 -3.93
C GLY A 185 18.18 9.70 -2.72
N ILE A 186 17.52 10.65 -2.05
CA ILE A 186 16.71 10.35 -0.85
C ILE A 186 15.38 9.71 -1.21
N GLY A 187 14.77 10.13 -2.33
CA GLY A 187 13.60 9.47 -2.87
C GLY A 187 13.85 7.99 -3.18
N TYR A 188 15.07 7.62 -3.61
CA TYR A 188 15.49 6.22 -3.76
C TYR A 188 15.74 5.55 -2.40
N LEU A 189 16.38 6.28 -1.47
CA LEU A 189 16.83 5.74 -0.20
C LEU A 189 15.68 5.22 0.67
N ILE A 190 14.55 5.92 0.73
CA ILE A 190 13.44 5.54 1.62
C ILE A 190 12.88 4.13 1.31
N PRO A 191 12.42 3.83 0.07
CA PRO A 191 11.94 2.49 -0.27
C PRO A 191 12.99 1.39 -0.09
N ILE A 192 14.27 1.71 -0.34
CA ILE A 192 15.38 0.75 -0.21
C ILE A 192 15.65 0.44 1.25
N LEU A 193 15.82 1.46 2.11
CA LEU A 193 16.01 1.28 3.54
C LEU A 193 14.82 0.54 4.15
N TRP A 194 13.61 0.89 3.74
CA TRP A 194 12.41 0.21 4.17
C TRP A 194 12.44 -1.30 3.84
N SER A 195 12.80 -1.65 2.60
CA SER A 195 12.93 -3.05 2.18
C SER A 195 13.97 -3.80 3.01
N ILE A 196 15.11 -3.15 3.31
CA ILE A 196 16.15 -3.72 4.18
C ILE A 196 15.60 -3.93 5.60
N CYS A 197 14.88 -2.95 6.17
CA CYS A 197 14.25 -3.08 7.48
C CYS A 197 13.29 -4.27 7.53
N ILE A 198 12.47 -4.47 6.50
CA ILE A 198 11.56 -5.61 6.43
C ILE A 198 12.31 -6.94 6.32
N ILE A 199 13.34 -7.03 5.49
CA ILE A 199 14.16 -8.25 5.38
C ILE A 199 14.82 -8.58 6.73
N CYS A 200 15.29 -7.57 7.48
CA CYS A 200 15.84 -7.77 8.81
C CYS A 200 14.76 -8.23 9.81
N LEU A 201 13.55 -7.66 9.76
CA LEU A 201 12.45 -8.04 10.65
C LEU A 201 11.95 -9.46 10.40
N VAL A 202 11.90 -9.91 9.15
CA VAL A 202 11.43 -11.27 8.79
C VAL A 202 12.42 -12.37 9.23
N ARG A 203 13.68 -12.01 9.49
CA ARG A 203 14.72 -12.95 9.93
C ARG A 203 14.85 -13.10 11.45
N ILE A 204 14.10 -12.31 12.22
CA ILE A 204 14.06 -12.34 13.69
C ILE A 204 12.80 -13.09 14.10
#